data_AF-A0A524L785-F1
#
_entry.id   AF-A0A524L785-F1
#
_cell.length_a   1.000
_cell.length_b   1.000
_cell.length_c   1.000
_cell.angle_alpha   90.00
_cell.angle_beta   90.00
_cell.angle_gamma   90.00
#
_symmetry.space_group_name_H-M   'P 1'
#
loop_
_entity.id
_entity.type
_entity.pdbx_description
1 polymer ?
#
loop_
_entity_poly.entity_id
_entity_poly.type
_entity_poly.pdbx_seq_one_letter_code
_entity_poly.pdbx_strand_id
1 'polypeptide(L)'
;TAAILLVIFYIWDTILYKKEKPAVQIVTEKVPLKIEGAFNFVFLLGVVAGVLFSGIAHLGEVTVLGVHMHIQSIIRDVWIIGMGLLSLKMTSKVIREENEFSWFPILEVAYLFAGIFMTIIPALAILKAGEHGAMASLVQAVQTPAQFYWVTGSLSSFLDNAPTYLTFFNTALGKLGLTEPAVRAAFASGQISTMYPEFEKLLVGISLGAVFMGANTYIGNAPNFMVKAIAEESGISMPSFFGYMIKYSLPILIPVFVIVMYLFL
;
A
#
# COMPACT_ATOMS: atom_id res chain seq x y z
N THR A 1 11.33 9.04 5.05
CA THR A 1 9.88 9.30 5.25
C THR A 1 9.42 9.02 6.68
N ALA A 2 9.45 7.78 7.18
CA ALA A 2 8.92 7.42 8.49
C ALA A 2 9.45 8.28 9.65
N ALA A 3 10.77 8.47 9.74
CA ALA A 3 11.37 9.32 10.78
C ALA A 3 10.84 10.77 10.75
N ILE A 4 10.70 11.36 9.55
CA ILE A 4 10.18 12.73 9.39
C ILE A 4 8.72 12.79 9.87
N LEU A 5 7.89 11.84 9.46
CA LEU A 5 6.48 11.79 9.86
C LEU A 5 6.31 11.55 11.36
N LEU A 6 7.14 10.70 11.97
CA LEU A 6 7.14 10.48 13.42
C LEU A 6 7.52 11.75 14.19
N VAL A 7 8.50 12.50 13.71
CA VAL A 7 8.88 13.79 14.31
C VAL A 7 7.74 14.80 14.19
N ILE A 8 7.14 14.94 13.00
CA ILE A 8 6.00 15.84 12.78
C ILE A 8 4.82 15.44 13.69
N PHE A 9 4.51 14.15 13.74
CA PHE A 9 3.47 13.59 14.59
C PHE A 9 3.73 13.92 16.06
N TYR A 10 4.94 13.63 16.57
CA TYR A 10 5.30 13.89 17.95
C TYR A 10 5.18 15.38 18.33
N ILE A 11 5.62 16.28 17.45
CA ILE A 11 5.49 17.72 17.65
C ILE A 11 4.02 18.12 17.71
N TRP A 12 3.21 17.66 16.74
CA TRP A 12 1.79 17.99 16.64
C TRP A 12 1.00 17.47 17.85
N ASP A 13 1.21 16.20 18.20
CA ASP A 13 0.62 15.53 19.34
C ASP A 13 0.95 16.27 20.65
N THR A 14 2.22 16.62 20.85
CA THR A 14 2.65 17.41 22.02
C THR A 14 1.97 18.78 22.10
N ILE A 15 1.77 19.45 20.96
CA ILE A 15 1.09 20.76 20.92
C ILE A 15 -0.40 20.62 21.28
N LEU A 16 -1.07 19.57 20.77
CA LEU A 16 -2.47 19.31 21.07
C LEU A 16 -2.66 18.88 22.52
N TYR A 17 -1.84 17.96 23.01
CA TYR A 17 -1.87 17.49 24.41
C TYR A 17 -1.73 18.64 25.41
N LYS A 18 -0.85 19.61 25.14
CA LYS A 18 -0.70 20.81 25.98
C LYS A 18 -1.93 21.73 26.01
N LYS A 19 -2.83 21.63 25.02
CA LYS A 19 -4.07 22.41 24.94
C LYS A 19 -5.25 21.68 25.59
N GLU A 20 -5.10 20.39 25.89
CA GLU A 20 -6.12 19.65 26.62
C GLU A 20 -6.23 20.21 28.04
N LYS A 21 -7.46 20.31 28.54
CA LYS A 21 -7.68 20.67 29.94
C LYS A 21 -7.06 19.57 30.80
N PRO A 22 -6.48 19.90 31.97
CA PRO A 22 -5.99 18.89 32.89
C PRO A 22 -7.11 17.88 33.11
N ALA A 23 -6.88 16.62 32.74
CA ALA A 23 -7.79 15.55 33.08
C ALA A 23 -8.01 15.62 34.60
N VAL A 24 -9.26 15.51 35.04
CA VAL A 24 -9.55 15.25 36.45
C VAL A 24 -8.67 14.07 36.83
N GLN A 25 -7.79 14.23 37.84
CA GLN A 25 -6.96 13.14 38.32
C GLN A 25 -7.88 12.05 38.89
N ILE A 26 -8.33 11.16 38.02
CA ILE A 26 -8.86 9.87 38.43
C ILE A 26 -7.63 9.14 38.92
N VAL A 27 -7.55 8.91 40.23
CA VAL A 27 -6.54 8.04 40.83
C VAL A 27 -6.87 6.62 40.35
N THR A 28 -6.40 6.29 39.16
CA THR A 28 -6.43 4.93 38.64
C THR A 28 -5.25 4.19 39.26
N GLU A 29 -5.51 2.97 39.76
CA GLU A 29 -4.43 2.06 40.11
C GLU A 29 -3.50 1.90 38.91
N LYS A 30 -2.20 1.99 39.14
CA LYS A 30 -1.20 1.75 38.10
C LYS A 30 -1.19 0.26 37.77
N VAL A 31 -2.00 -0.14 36.80
CA VAL A 31 -2.00 -1.50 36.26
C VAL A 31 -0.74 -1.69 35.41
N PRO A 32 0.03 -2.78 35.58
CA PRO A 32 1.16 -3.06 34.70
C PRO A 32 0.68 -3.25 33.25
N LEU A 33 1.43 -2.70 32.30
CA LEU A 33 1.22 -2.90 30.88
C LEU A 33 1.33 -4.41 30.54
N LYS A 34 0.27 -4.98 29.99
CA LYS A 34 0.21 -6.38 29.54
C LYS A 34 -0.27 -6.43 28.10
N ILE A 35 0.24 -7.40 27.36
CA ILE A 35 -0.22 -7.70 26.00
C ILE A 35 -1.15 -8.91 26.10
N GLU A 36 -2.45 -8.66 25.94
CA GLU A 36 -3.45 -9.73 25.86
C GLU A 36 -3.58 -10.22 24.42
N GLY A 37 -3.81 -11.52 24.24
CA GLY A 37 -3.90 -12.10 22.89
C GLY A 37 -2.58 -12.20 22.14
N ALA A 38 -1.43 -12.13 22.82
CA ALA A 38 -0.10 -12.25 22.21
C ALA A 38 0.10 -13.52 21.35
N PHE A 39 -0.67 -14.58 21.59
CA PHE A 39 -0.69 -15.77 20.73
C PHE A 39 -1.05 -15.45 19.27
N ASN A 40 -1.79 -14.37 18.99
CA ASN A 40 -2.10 -13.95 17.62
C ASN A 40 -0.87 -13.53 16.81
N PHE A 41 0.25 -13.22 17.45
CA PHE A 41 1.53 -13.03 16.75
C PHE A 41 1.97 -14.29 15.99
N VAL A 42 1.59 -15.49 16.45
CA VAL A 42 1.86 -16.74 15.73
C VAL A 42 1.13 -16.77 14.39
N PHE A 43 -0.15 -16.36 14.35
CA PHE A 43 -0.90 -16.30 13.10
C PHE A 43 -0.38 -15.21 12.17
N LEU A 44 0.00 -14.05 12.73
CA LEU A 44 0.61 -12.97 11.94
C LEU A 44 1.94 -13.41 11.31
N LEU A 45 2.81 -14.07 12.08
CA LEU A 45 4.03 -14.66 11.55
C LEU A 45 3.73 -15.75 10.52
N GLY A 46 2.66 -16.54 10.74
CA GLY A 46 2.16 -17.52 9.77
C GLY A 46 1.76 -16.90 8.43
N VAL A 47 1.07 -15.74 8.45
CA VAL A 47 0.73 -14.98 7.24
C VAL A 47 2.01 -14.50 6.53
N VAL A 48 2.95 -13.90 7.26
CA VAL A 48 4.24 -13.45 6.70
C VAL A 48 5.02 -14.62 6.09
N ALA A 49 5.08 -15.76 6.77
CA ALA A 49 5.74 -16.96 6.29
C ALA A 49 5.09 -17.50 5.01
N GLY A 50 3.75 -17.50 4.91
CA GLY A 50 3.04 -17.89 3.69
C GLY A 50 3.37 -16.98 2.50
N VAL A 51 3.44 -15.66 2.73
CA VAL A 51 3.82 -14.69 1.69
C VAL A 51 5.27 -14.91 1.24
N LEU A 52 6.21 -15.05 2.19
CA LEU A 52 7.62 -15.31 1.86
C LEU A 52 7.80 -16.63 1.12
N PHE A 53 7.11 -17.70 1.56
CA PHE A 53 7.09 -18.98 0.87
C PHE A 53 6.68 -18.83 -0.60
N SER A 54 5.64 -18.06 -0.89
CA SER A 54 5.18 -17.85 -2.28
C SER A 54 6.20 -17.14 -3.18
N GLY A 55 7.11 -16.34 -2.59
CA GLY A 55 8.15 -15.64 -3.33
C GLY A 55 9.40 -16.48 -3.58
N ILE A 56 9.64 -17.50 -2.74
CA ILE A 56 10.86 -18.34 -2.78
C ILE A 56 10.59 -19.69 -3.47
N ALA A 57 9.41 -20.26 -3.28
CA ALA A 57 9.07 -21.56 -3.82
C ALA A 57 8.69 -21.47 -5.31
N HIS A 58 9.15 -22.45 -6.10
CA HIS A 58 8.79 -22.61 -7.51
C HIS A 58 8.22 -24.01 -7.73
N LEU A 59 6.92 -24.18 -7.47
CA LEU A 59 6.25 -25.48 -7.50
C LEU A 59 5.57 -25.78 -8.84
N GLY A 60 5.76 -24.92 -9.84
CA GLY A 60 5.14 -25.02 -11.15
C GLY A 60 3.85 -24.18 -11.28
N GLU A 61 3.16 -24.40 -12.39
CA GLU A 61 2.01 -23.63 -12.82
C GLU A 61 0.81 -24.53 -13.10
N VAL A 62 -0.38 -23.99 -12.87
CA VAL A 62 -1.65 -24.64 -13.17
C VAL A 62 -2.60 -23.63 -13.78
N THR A 63 -3.41 -24.06 -14.75
CA THR A 63 -4.47 -23.24 -15.32
C THR A 63 -5.79 -23.65 -14.69
N VAL A 64 -6.44 -22.72 -13.98
CA VAL A 64 -7.75 -22.92 -13.36
C VAL A 64 -8.73 -21.97 -14.03
N LEU A 65 -9.79 -22.51 -14.64
CA LEU A 65 -10.82 -21.72 -15.34
C LEU A 65 -10.25 -20.74 -16.40
N GLY A 66 -9.15 -21.11 -17.07
CA GLY A 66 -8.47 -20.28 -18.07
C GLY A 66 -7.51 -19.23 -17.50
N VAL A 67 -7.34 -19.16 -16.17
CA VAL A 67 -6.38 -18.28 -15.50
C VAL A 67 -5.12 -19.07 -15.16
N HIS A 68 -3.98 -18.63 -15.70
CA HIS A 68 -2.67 -19.20 -15.35
C HIS A 68 -2.26 -18.73 -13.96
N MET A 69 -2.02 -19.68 -13.06
CA MET A 69 -1.68 -19.41 -11.66
C MET A 69 -0.47 -20.26 -11.25
N HIS A 70 0.36 -19.71 -10.38
CA HIS A 70 1.42 -20.47 -9.75
C HIS A 70 0.88 -21.29 -8.58
N ILE A 71 1.32 -22.54 -8.44
CA ILE A 71 0.85 -23.43 -7.37
C ILE A 71 1.16 -22.85 -5.98
N GLN A 72 2.33 -22.25 -5.80
CA GLN A 72 2.71 -21.61 -4.54
C GLN A 72 1.82 -20.42 -4.16
N SER A 73 1.24 -19.72 -5.15
CA SER A 73 0.29 -18.63 -4.89
C SER A 73 -1.04 -19.16 -4.34
N ILE A 74 -1.53 -20.28 -4.89
CA ILE A 74 -2.75 -20.93 -4.39
C ILE A 74 -2.54 -21.42 -2.96
N ILE A 75 -1.40 -22.06 -2.68
CA ILE A 75 -1.05 -22.53 -1.34
C ILE A 75 -1.00 -21.36 -0.36
N ARG A 76 -0.34 -20.25 -0.73
CA ARG A 76 -0.31 -19.03 0.08
C ARG A 76 -1.71 -18.53 0.40
N ASP A 77 -2.59 -18.42 -0.58
CA ASP A 77 -3.92 -17.84 -0.38
C ASP A 77 -4.76 -18.71 0.57
N VAL A 78 -4.76 -20.03 0.37
CA VAL A 78 -5.41 -20.98 1.29
C VAL A 78 -4.80 -20.90 2.69
N TRP A 79 -3.48 -20.78 2.79
CA TRP A 79 -2.77 -20.65 4.06
C TRP A 79 -3.14 -19.37 4.82
N ILE A 80 -3.17 -18.22 4.14
CA ILE A 80 -3.56 -16.93 4.74
C ILE A 80 -5.01 -16.98 5.23
N ILE A 81 -5.93 -17.54 4.44
CA ILE A 81 -7.33 -17.74 4.85
C ILE A 81 -7.38 -18.64 6.09
N GLY A 82 -6.63 -19.75 6.09
CA GLY A 82 -6.52 -20.65 7.22
C GLY A 82 -6.04 -19.95 8.50
N MET A 83 -4.98 -19.15 8.42
CA MET A 83 -4.47 -18.36 9.55
C MET A 83 -5.51 -17.37 10.07
N GLY A 84 -6.25 -16.70 9.19
CA GLY A 84 -7.34 -15.79 9.57
C GLY A 84 -8.48 -16.51 10.29
N LEU A 85 -8.94 -17.64 9.74
CA LEU A 85 -10.01 -18.44 10.36
C LEU A 85 -9.60 -19.04 11.70
N LEU A 86 -8.37 -19.54 11.81
CA LEU A 86 -7.83 -20.05 13.07
C LEU A 86 -7.70 -18.94 14.11
N SER A 87 -7.22 -17.75 13.72
CA SER A 87 -7.18 -16.57 14.59
C SER A 87 -8.56 -16.21 15.13
N LEU A 88 -9.58 -16.15 14.28
CA LEU A 88 -10.96 -15.85 14.68
C LEU A 88 -11.55 -16.91 15.62
N LYS A 89 -11.20 -18.18 15.41
CA LYS A 89 -11.67 -19.31 16.23
C LYS A 89 -10.96 -19.37 17.58
N MET A 90 -9.65 -19.12 17.62
CA MET A 90 -8.82 -19.30 18.81
C MET A 90 -8.73 -18.05 19.69
N THR A 91 -8.99 -16.86 19.13
CA THR A 91 -9.05 -15.62 19.92
C THR A 91 -10.35 -15.54 20.73
N SER A 92 -10.21 -15.28 22.02
CA SER A 92 -11.37 -15.15 22.92
C SER A 92 -12.32 -14.04 22.47
N LYS A 93 -13.60 -14.17 22.79
CA LYS A 93 -14.60 -13.14 22.46
C LYS A 93 -14.35 -11.85 23.23
N VAL A 94 -13.93 -11.96 24.50
CA VAL A 94 -13.63 -10.82 25.38
C VAL A 94 -12.54 -9.94 24.78
N ILE A 95 -11.41 -10.53 24.34
CA ILE A 95 -10.32 -9.78 23.70
C ILE A 95 -10.81 -9.05 22.45
N ARG A 96 -11.71 -9.66 21.67
CA ARG A 96 -12.27 -9.03 20.47
C ARG A 96 -13.20 -7.87 20.80
N GLU A 97 -14.04 -8.01 21.82
CA GLU A 97 -14.94 -6.96 22.29
C GLU A 97 -14.14 -5.77 22.86
N GLU A 98 -13.09 -6.02 23.63
CA GLU A 98 -12.20 -4.97 24.18
C GLU A 98 -11.36 -4.27 23.11
N ASN A 99 -11.10 -4.92 21.97
CA ASN A 99 -10.43 -4.30 20.81
C ASN A 99 -11.44 -3.63 19.84
N GLU A 100 -12.72 -3.51 20.21
CA GLU A 100 -13.78 -2.96 19.35
C GLU A 100 -13.83 -3.64 17.97
N PHE A 101 -13.54 -4.95 17.91
CA PHE A 101 -13.48 -5.66 16.64
C PHE A 101 -14.86 -5.72 15.96
N SER A 102 -14.92 -5.18 14.75
CA SER A 102 -16.11 -5.16 13.91
C SER A 102 -15.81 -5.61 12.48
N TRP A 103 -16.80 -6.21 11.82
CA TRP A 103 -16.71 -6.58 10.41
C TRP A 103 -16.96 -5.41 9.47
N PHE A 104 -17.56 -4.32 9.98
CA PHE A 104 -17.98 -3.19 9.15
C PHE A 104 -16.81 -2.57 8.35
N PRO A 105 -15.65 -2.22 8.96
CA PRO A 105 -14.52 -1.65 8.22
C PRO A 105 -13.95 -2.62 7.16
N ILE A 106 -13.93 -3.92 7.48
CA ILE A 106 -13.41 -4.95 6.57
C ILE A 106 -14.31 -5.08 5.34
N LEU A 107 -15.62 -5.14 5.54
CA LEU A 107 -16.60 -5.23 4.45
C LEU A 107 -16.60 -3.97 3.59
N GLU A 108 -16.51 -2.79 4.22
CA GLU A 108 -16.47 -1.51 3.51
C GLU A 108 -15.24 -1.42 2.60
N VAL A 109 -14.05 -1.74 3.13
CA VAL A 109 -12.81 -1.85 2.34
C VAL A 109 -12.98 -2.85 1.21
N ALA A 110 -13.53 -4.04 1.49
CA ALA A 110 -13.68 -5.10 0.49
C ALA A 110 -14.59 -4.66 -0.68
N TYR A 111 -15.75 -4.05 -0.40
CA TYR A 111 -16.66 -3.58 -1.44
C TYR A 111 -16.08 -2.42 -2.25
N LEU A 112 -15.44 -1.45 -1.58
CA LEU A 112 -14.82 -0.31 -2.24
C LEU A 112 -13.69 -0.75 -3.18
N PHE A 113 -12.78 -1.59 -2.70
CA PHE A 113 -11.65 -2.08 -3.50
C PHE A 113 -12.07 -3.04 -4.60
N ALA A 114 -13.11 -3.85 -4.38
CA ALA A 114 -13.70 -4.64 -5.46
C ALA A 114 -14.23 -3.74 -6.59
N GLY A 115 -14.93 -2.65 -6.26
CA GLY A 115 -15.39 -1.66 -7.24
C GLY A 115 -14.24 -0.98 -7.98
N ILE A 116 -13.21 -0.52 -7.26
CA ILE A 116 -12.02 0.12 -7.86
C ILE A 116 -11.30 -0.86 -8.79
N PHE A 117 -11.03 -2.09 -8.35
CA PHE A 117 -10.31 -3.06 -9.19
C PHE A 117 -11.11 -3.54 -10.40
N MET A 118 -12.44 -3.68 -10.31
CA MET A 118 -13.25 -4.00 -11.49
C MET A 118 -13.20 -2.87 -12.53
N THR A 119 -13.27 -1.62 -12.08
CA THR A 119 -13.33 -0.44 -12.97
C THR A 119 -11.96 0.00 -13.48
N ILE A 120 -10.86 -0.36 -12.81
CA ILE A 120 -9.51 0.01 -13.26
C ILE A 120 -9.01 -0.84 -14.42
N ILE A 121 -9.50 -2.07 -14.60
CA ILE A 121 -9.02 -2.99 -15.65
C ILE A 121 -9.02 -2.34 -17.05
N PRO A 122 -10.10 -1.70 -17.52
CA PRO A 122 -10.07 -0.97 -18.80
C PRO A 122 -9.05 0.16 -18.84
N ALA A 123 -8.89 0.91 -17.74
CA ALA A 123 -7.91 1.99 -17.65
C ALA A 123 -6.47 1.47 -17.72
N LEU A 124 -6.18 0.35 -17.04
CA LEU A 124 -4.89 -0.34 -17.13
C LEU A 124 -4.64 -0.85 -18.54
N ALA A 125 -5.66 -1.37 -19.23
CA ALA A 125 -5.53 -1.81 -20.62
C ALA A 125 -5.19 -0.64 -21.56
N ILE A 126 -5.83 0.52 -21.38
CA ILE A 126 -5.53 1.75 -22.13
C ILE A 126 -4.10 2.20 -21.87
N LEU A 127 -3.65 2.19 -20.61
CA LEU A 127 -2.30 2.62 -20.25
C LEU A 127 -1.24 1.61 -20.73
N LYS A 128 -1.54 0.30 -20.71
CA LYS A 128 -0.68 -0.76 -21.25
C LYS A 128 -0.51 -0.67 -22.76
N ALA A 129 -1.48 -0.10 -23.49
CA ALA A 129 -1.32 0.19 -24.91
C ALA A 129 -0.26 1.27 -25.20
N GLY A 130 0.22 1.98 -24.17
CA GLY A 130 1.37 2.87 -24.25
C GLY A 130 1.18 4.00 -25.25
N GLU A 131 2.17 4.21 -26.11
CA GLU A 131 2.16 5.25 -27.15
C GLU A 131 1.14 4.98 -28.27
N HIS A 132 0.56 3.78 -28.34
CA HIS A 132 -0.49 3.42 -29.29
C HIS A 132 -1.89 3.47 -28.66
N GLY A 133 -1.99 3.79 -27.38
CA GLY A 133 -3.24 3.87 -26.62
C GLY A 133 -3.83 5.28 -26.55
N ALA A 134 -5.04 5.38 -26.01
CA ALA A 134 -5.74 6.67 -25.83
C ALA A 134 -5.01 7.65 -24.87
N MET A 135 -4.07 7.15 -24.07
CA MET A 135 -3.24 7.94 -23.13
C MET A 135 -1.82 8.21 -23.66
N ALA A 136 -1.57 8.09 -24.97
CA ALA A 136 -0.26 8.28 -25.57
C ALA A 136 0.39 9.62 -25.21
N SER A 137 -0.39 10.71 -25.12
CA SER A 137 0.11 12.03 -24.74
C SER A 137 0.70 12.07 -23.33
N LEU A 138 0.05 11.39 -22.37
CA LEU A 138 0.56 11.24 -21.02
C LEU A 138 1.86 10.42 -21.02
N VAL A 139 1.88 9.32 -21.77
CA VAL A 139 3.06 8.44 -21.89
C VAL A 139 4.27 9.18 -22.49
N GLN A 140 4.05 9.99 -23.53
CA GLN A 140 5.11 10.78 -24.18
C GLN A 140 5.63 11.92 -23.30
N ALA A 141 4.78 12.48 -22.44
CA ALA A 141 5.13 13.56 -21.51
C ALA A 141 6.03 13.10 -20.35
N VAL A 142 6.03 11.80 -20.02
CA VAL A 142 6.81 11.23 -18.92
C VAL A 142 8.10 10.63 -19.45
N GLN A 143 9.22 11.32 -19.22
CA GLN A 143 10.54 10.95 -19.76
C GLN A 143 11.61 10.70 -18.71
N THR A 144 11.57 11.46 -17.61
CA THR A 144 12.60 11.41 -16.57
C THR A 144 12.15 10.61 -15.35
N PRO A 145 13.07 10.06 -14.55
CA PRO A 145 12.72 9.39 -13.29
C PRO A 145 11.84 10.25 -12.37
N ALA A 146 12.11 11.56 -12.29
CA ALA A 146 11.31 12.50 -11.50
C ALA A 146 9.88 12.68 -12.04
N GLN A 147 9.69 12.70 -13.36
CA GLN A 147 8.35 12.72 -13.95
C GLN A 147 7.60 11.41 -13.69
N PHE A 148 8.28 10.26 -13.84
CA PHE A 148 7.70 8.97 -13.49
C PHE A 148 7.31 8.94 -12.01
N TYR A 149 8.15 9.46 -11.11
CA TYR A 149 7.87 9.58 -9.69
C TYR A 149 6.57 10.34 -9.39
N TRP A 150 6.44 11.56 -9.93
CA TRP A 150 5.25 12.39 -9.68
C TRP A 150 4.00 11.83 -10.33
N VAL A 151 4.05 11.44 -11.61
CA VAL A 151 2.85 10.95 -12.31
C VAL A 151 2.37 9.62 -11.73
N THR A 152 3.30 8.68 -11.49
CA THR A 152 2.98 7.40 -10.84
C THR A 152 2.39 7.66 -9.46
N GLY A 153 3.03 8.49 -8.64
CA GLY A 153 2.55 8.75 -7.29
C GLY A 153 1.23 9.52 -7.21
N SER A 154 1.00 10.47 -8.12
CA SER A 154 -0.30 11.15 -8.25
C SER A 154 -1.42 10.17 -8.57
N LEU A 155 -1.22 9.21 -9.47
CA LEU A 155 -2.23 8.19 -9.75
C LEU A 155 -2.39 7.19 -8.59
N SER A 156 -1.27 6.80 -7.97
CA SER A 156 -1.25 5.89 -6.81
C SER A 156 -2.00 6.45 -5.61
N SER A 157 -2.07 7.77 -5.52
CA SER A 157 -2.86 8.48 -4.51
C SER A 157 -4.36 8.13 -4.56
N PHE A 158 -4.87 7.57 -5.66
CA PHE A 158 -6.29 7.27 -5.87
C PHE A 158 -6.61 5.83 -6.31
N LEU A 159 -5.66 5.15 -6.96
CA LEU A 159 -5.92 3.90 -7.70
C LEU A 159 -5.38 2.63 -7.05
N ASP A 160 -4.75 2.73 -5.87
CA ASP A 160 -3.88 1.72 -5.26
C ASP A 160 -2.48 1.61 -5.91
N ASN A 161 -1.52 1.20 -5.08
CA ASN A 161 -0.10 1.13 -5.43
C ASN A 161 0.20 0.04 -6.47
N ALA A 162 -0.41 -1.14 -6.35
CA ALA A 162 -0.10 -2.27 -7.21
C ALA A 162 -0.47 -2.05 -8.69
N PRO A 163 -1.71 -1.67 -9.04
CA PRO A 163 -2.08 -1.44 -10.43
C PRO A 163 -1.35 -0.23 -11.03
N THR A 164 -1.10 0.80 -10.21
CA THR A 164 -0.35 1.98 -10.65
C THR A 164 1.10 1.63 -10.97
N TYR A 165 1.78 0.90 -10.09
CA TYR A 165 3.14 0.40 -10.34
C TYR A 165 3.21 -0.42 -11.62
N LEU A 166 2.34 -1.42 -11.77
CA LEU A 166 2.34 -2.33 -12.94
C LEU A 166 2.11 -1.57 -14.24
N THR A 167 1.28 -0.54 -14.21
CA THR A 167 1.05 0.32 -15.37
C THR A 167 2.32 1.01 -15.83
N PHE A 168 2.95 1.79 -14.96
CA PHE A 168 4.13 2.56 -15.34
C PHE A 168 5.36 1.68 -15.57
N PHE A 169 5.42 0.52 -14.93
CA PHE A 169 6.39 -0.53 -15.27
C PHE A 169 6.28 -0.95 -16.74
N ASN A 170 5.07 -1.29 -17.21
CA ASN A 170 4.83 -1.64 -18.61
C ASN A 170 5.10 -0.44 -19.56
N THR A 171 4.75 0.77 -19.14
CA THR A 171 5.06 2.00 -19.89
C THR A 171 6.57 2.18 -20.06
N ALA A 172 7.36 1.99 -19.00
CA ALA A 172 8.83 2.08 -19.06
C ALA A 172 9.44 0.98 -19.95
N LEU A 173 8.90 -0.25 -19.90
CA LEU A 173 9.30 -1.33 -20.81
C LEU A 173 9.04 -0.95 -22.27
N GLY A 174 7.82 -0.53 -22.60
CA GLY A 174 7.45 -0.13 -23.96
C GLY A 174 8.30 1.01 -24.48
N LYS A 175 8.55 2.03 -23.65
CA LYS A 175 9.39 3.19 -23.98
C LYS A 175 10.83 2.81 -24.35
N LEU A 176 11.40 1.83 -23.64
CA LEU A 176 12.78 1.38 -23.87
C LEU A 176 12.87 0.18 -24.83
N GLY A 177 11.74 -0.27 -25.41
CA GLY A 177 11.70 -1.45 -26.26
C GLY A 177 12.12 -2.74 -25.55
N LEU A 178 11.95 -2.79 -24.23
CA LEU A 178 12.34 -3.93 -23.38
C LEU A 178 11.16 -4.86 -23.16
N THR A 179 11.47 -6.13 -22.86
CA THR A 179 10.48 -7.13 -22.49
C THR A 179 10.63 -7.50 -21.01
N GLU A 180 9.51 -7.84 -20.37
CA GLU A 180 9.53 -8.28 -18.98
C GLU A 180 10.50 -9.45 -18.71
N PRO A 181 10.57 -10.51 -19.56
CA PRO A 181 11.54 -11.58 -19.36
C PRO A 181 13.00 -11.10 -19.37
N ALA A 182 13.34 -10.13 -20.23
CA ALA A 182 14.70 -9.60 -20.33
C ALA A 182 15.11 -8.85 -19.06
N VAL A 183 14.27 -7.92 -18.57
CA VAL A 183 14.57 -7.21 -17.33
C VAL A 183 14.53 -8.14 -16.11
N ARG A 184 13.63 -9.13 -16.07
CA ARG A 184 13.55 -10.13 -15.00
C ARG A 184 14.85 -10.95 -14.92
N ALA A 185 15.38 -11.39 -16.05
CA ALA A 185 16.66 -12.11 -16.11
C ALA A 185 17.82 -11.24 -15.60
N ALA A 186 17.87 -9.97 -15.99
CA ALA A 186 18.88 -9.02 -15.52
C ALA A 186 18.80 -8.73 -14.01
N PHE A 187 17.59 -8.70 -13.43
CA PHE A 187 17.42 -8.62 -11.98
C PHE A 187 17.91 -9.88 -11.28
N ALA A 188 17.53 -11.05 -11.78
CA ALA A 188 17.91 -12.33 -11.18
C ALA A 188 19.44 -12.56 -11.20
N SER A 189 20.13 -12.04 -12.22
CA SER A 189 21.60 -12.09 -12.32
C SER A 189 22.32 -10.95 -11.59
N GLY A 190 21.59 -9.96 -11.03
CA GLY A 190 22.18 -8.78 -10.40
C GLY A 190 22.85 -7.81 -11.38
N GLN A 191 22.54 -7.89 -12.67
CA GLN A 191 23.20 -7.13 -13.74
C GLN A 191 22.35 -5.97 -14.27
N ILE A 192 21.18 -5.70 -13.69
CA ILE A 192 20.25 -4.66 -14.14
C ILE A 192 20.92 -3.30 -14.35
N SER A 193 21.77 -2.86 -13.42
CA SER A 193 22.47 -1.57 -13.49
C SER A 193 23.49 -1.49 -14.61
N THR A 194 23.98 -2.63 -15.09
CA THR A 194 24.94 -2.70 -16.21
C THR A 194 24.24 -2.90 -17.55
N MET A 195 23.21 -3.72 -17.60
CA MET A 195 22.51 -4.07 -18.85
C MET A 195 21.44 -3.05 -19.23
N TYR A 196 20.69 -2.54 -18.25
CA TYR A 196 19.56 -1.64 -18.47
C TYR A 196 19.56 -0.47 -17.46
N PRO A 197 20.64 0.34 -17.38
CA PRO A 197 20.78 1.42 -16.39
C PRO A 197 19.64 2.44 -16.46
N GLU A 198 19.16 2.77 -17.66
CA GLU A 198 18.06 3.72 -17.84
C GLU A 198 16.73 3.15 -17.32
N PHE A 199 16.47 1.85 -17.56
CA PHE A 199 15.27 1.20 -17.03
C PHE A 199 15.28 1.18 -15.50
N GLU A 200 16.43 0.87 -14.89
CA GLU A 200 16.57 0.90 -13.44
C GLU A 200 16.21 2.27 -12.86
N LYS A 201 16.76 3.37 -13.43
CA LYS A 201 16.45 4.73 -12.97
C LYS A 201 14.95 5.05 -13.06
N LEU A 202 14.31 4.70 -14.18
CA LEU A 202 12.86 4.89 -14.34
C LEU A 202 12.08 4.05 -13.30
N LEU A 203 12.51 2.81 -13.10
CA LEU A 203 11.88 1.89 -12.15
C LEU A 203 11.99 2.39 -10.71
N VAL A 204 13.12 2.98 -10.31
CA VAL A 204 13.27 3.62 -8.99
C VAL A 204 12.23 4.74 -8.85
N GLY A 205 12.09 5.61 -9.85
CA GLY A 205 11.07 6.67 -9.85
C GLY A 205 9.65 6.12 -9.68
N ILE A 206 9.29 5.11 -10.48
CA ILE A 206 8.00 4.42 -10.43
C ILE A 206 7.77 3.80 -9.04
N SER A 207 8.76 3.08 -8.51
CA SER A 207 8.68 2.39 -7.22
C SER A 207 8.45 3.37 -6.07
N LEU A 208 9.25 4.44 -6.04
CA LEU A 208 9.13 5.49 -5.02
C LEU A 208 7.77 6.19 -5.12
N GLY A 209 7.32 6.52 -6.34
CA GLY A 209 6.05 7.20 -6.56
C GLY A 209 4.86 6.35 -6.11
N ALA A 210 4.79 5.11 -6.60
CA ALA A 210 3.72 4.17 -6.27
C ALA A 210 3.66 3.89 -4.76
N VAL A 211 4.79 3.62 -4.10
CA VAL A 211 4.77 3.20 -2.70
C VAL A 211 4.49 4.37 -1.75
N PHE A 212 5.13 5.52 -1.93
CA PHE A 212 5.10 6.59 -0.93
C PHE A 212 3.86 7.48 -1.02
N MET A 213 3.27 7.66 -2.20
CA MET A 213 2.22 8.67 -2.39
C MET A 213 0.79 8.19 -2.15
N GLY A 214 0.57 6.89 -1.90
CA GLY A 214 -0.76 6.34 -1.60
C GLY A 214 -1.44 6.97 -0.37
N ALA A 215 -0.66 7.59 0.55
CA ALA A 215 -1.18 8.28 1.73
C ALA A 215 -1.82 9.65 1.47
N ASN A 216 -1.77 10.17 0.24
CA ASN A 216 -2.36 11.46 -0.10
C ASN A 216 -3.88 11.48 0.05
N THR A 217 -4.56 10.34 -0.09
CA THR A 217 -6.02 10.25 0.07
C THR A 217 -6.40 9.03 0.91
N TYR A 218 -7.66 9.01 1.39
CA TYR A 218 -8.18 7.86 2.12
C TYR A 218 -8.28 6.58 1.28
N ILE A 219 -8.49 6.70 -0.04
CA ILE A 219 -8.69 5.55 -0.94
C ILE A 219 -7.40 5.10 -1.62
N GLY A 220 -6.29 5.83 -1.43
CA GLY A 220 -5.03 5.51 -2.09
C GLY A 220 -4.45 4.16 -1.66
N ASN A 221 -4.82 3.65 -0.48
CA ASN A 221 -4.61 2.25 -0.11
C ASN A 221 -5.64 1.78 0.94
N ALA A 222 -5.83 0.47 1.04
CA ALA A 222 -6.79 -0.14 1.95
C ALA A 222 -6.54 0.19 3.44
N PRO A 223 -5.29 0.16 3.95
CA PRO A 223 -5.01 0.57 5.34
C PRO A 223 -5.45 1.99 5.70
N ASN A 224 -5.25 2.99 4.83
CA ASN A 224 -5.66 4.36 5.12
C ASN A 224 -7.17 4.48 5.30
N PHE A 225 -7.92 3.84 4.41
CA PHE A 225 -9.38 3.81 4.49
C PHE A 225 -9.83 3.07 5.76
N MET A 226 -9.19 1.95 6.08
CA MET A 226 -9.49 1.17 7.28
C MET A 226 -9.29 1.98 8.57
N VAL A 227 -8.19 2.73 8.68
CA VAL A 227 -7.94 3.60 9.85
C VAL A 227 -9.02 4.68 9.96
N LYS A 228 -9.45 5.29 8.85
CA LYS A 228 -10.57 6.24 8.85
C LYS A 228 -11.87 5.58 9.33
N ALA A 229 -12.22 4.43 8.76
CA ALA A 229 -13.47 3.74 9.08
C ALA A 229 -13.53 3.31 10.55
N ILE A 230 -12.42 2.80 11.10
CA ILE A 230 -12.29 2.46 12.53
C ILE A 230 -12.51 3.71 13.39
N ALA A 231 -11.85 4.83 13.07
CA ALA A 231 -12.02 6.07 13.83
C ALA A 231 -13.47 6.59 13.81
N GLU A 232 -14.14 6.52 12.66
CA GLU A 232 -15.55 6.91 12.52
C GLU A 232 -16.48 5.97 13.30
N GLU A 233 -16.21 4.66 13.31
CA GLU A 233 -16.97 3.67 14.09
C GLU A 233 -16.82 3.91 15.61
N SER A 234 -15.63 4.32 16.07
CA SER A 234 -15.39 4.75 17.45
C SER A 234 -15.91 6.17 17.77
N GLY A 235 -16.70 6.78 16.88
CA GLY A 235 -17.36 8.07 17.11
C GLY A 235 -16.47 9.30 16.91
N ILE A 236 -15.26 9.14 16.36
CA ILE A 236 -14.35 10.25 16.06
C ILE A 236 -14.73 10.84 14.70
N SER A 237 -15.03 12.14 14.69
CA SER A 237 -15.34 12.85 13.44
C SER A 237 -14.08 13.02 12.59
N MET A 238 -13.99 12.24 11.51
CA MET A 238 -12.88 12.32 10.57
C MET A 238 -13.07 13.47 9.56
N PRO A 239 -11.98 14.11 9.08
CA PRO A 239 -12.06 15.08 8.00
C PRO A 239 -12.70 14.47 6.74
N SER A 240 -13.49 15.27 6.01
CA SER A 240 -13.98 14.89 4.68
C SER A 240 -12.82 14.55 3.73
N PHE A 241 -13.10 13.86 2.62
CA PHE A 241 -12.09 13.44 1.65
C PHE A 241 -11.14 14.58 1.22
N PHE A 242 -11.71 15.68 0.71
CA PHE A 242 -10.92 16.86 0.33
C PHE A 242 -10.40 17.65 1.54
N GLY A 243 -11.10 17.59 2.67
CA GLY A 243 -10.64 18.20 3.93
C GLY A 243 -9.33 17.59 4.42
N TYR A 244 -9.20 16.26 4.37
CA TYR A 244 -7.97 15.53 4.65
C TYR A 244 -6.84 15.96 3.72
N MET A 245 -7.12 16.00 2.41
CA MET A 245 -6.14 16.36 1.40
C MET A 245 -5.56 17.77 1.59
N ILE A 246 -6.45 18.76 1.71
CA ILE A 246 -6.04 20.18 1.71
C ILE A 246 -5.41 20.57 3.05
N LYS A 247 -5.94 20.06 4.16
CA LYS A 247 -5.48 20.49 5.50
C LYS A 247 -4.32 19.68 6.05
N TYR A 248 -4.21 18.41 5.66
CA TYR A 248 -3.25 17.48 6.28
C TYR A 248 -2.30 16.84 5.27
N SER A 249 -2.79 16.02 4.33
CA SER A 249 -1.88 15.21 3.53
C SER A 249 -1.03 16.05 2.57
N LEU A 250 -1.59 16.99 1.81
CA LEU A 250 -0.80 17.76 0.85
C LEU A 250 0.24 18.67 1.54
N PRO A 251 -0.11 19.47 2.57
CA PRO A 251 0.87 20.31 3.24
C PRO A 251 2.00 19.55 3.94
N ILE A 252 1.72 18.34 4.44
CA ILE A 252 2.70 17.53 5.18
C ILE A 252 3.50 16.63 4.25
N LEU A 253 2.83 15.90 3.35
CA LEU A 253 3.45 14.84 2.55
C LEU A 253 4.15 15.37 1.30
N ILE A 254 3.62 16.38 0.61
CA ILE A 254 4.25 16.90 -0.61
C ILE A 254 5.68 17.42 -0.35
N PRO A 255 5.97 18.19 0.71
CA PRO A 255 7.35 18.56 1.04
C PRO A 255 8.25 17.34 1.30
N VAL A 256 7.72 16.32 1.99
CA VAL A 256 8.47 15.08 2.25
C VAL A 256 8.76 14.34 0.94
N PHE A 257 7.82 14.31 0.01
CA PHE A 257 7.98 13.68 -1.30
C PHE A 257 8.97 14.43 -2.19
N VAL A 258 9.00 15.76 -2.13
CA VAL A 258 10.06 16.56 -2.78
C VAL A 258 11.44 16.18 -2.23
N ILE A 259 11.58 16.04 -0.91
CA ILE A 259 12.84 15.61 -0.28
C ILE A 259 13.22 14.20 -0.74
N VAL A 260 12.27 13.26 -0.75
CA VAL A 260 12.50 11.89 -1.23
C VAL A 260 12.96 11.91 -2.69
N MET A 261 12.33 12.69 -3.55
CA MET A 261 12.75 12.83 -4.94
C MET A 261 14.22 13.26 -5.03
N TYR A 262 14.61 14.36 -4.38
CA TYR A 262 16.00 14.87 -4.46
C TYR A 262 17.06 13.96 -3.84
N LEU A 263 16.69 13.13 -2.86
CA LEU A 263 17.64 12.23 -2.20
C LEU A 263 17.89 10.94 -3.00
N PHE A 264 16.91 10.49 -3.78
CA PHE A 264 16.94 9.17 -4.40
C PHE A 264 16.88 9.17 -5.94
N LEU A 265 16.59 10.31 -6.58
CA LEU A 265 16.53 10.48 -8.04
C LEU A 265 17.43 11.62 -8.49
#